data_AF-A0A954IUX3-F1
#
_entry.id   AF-A0A954IUX3-F1
#
_cell.length_a   1.000
_cell.length_b   1.000
_cell.length_c   1.000
_cell.angle_alpha   90.00
_cell.angle_beta   90.00
_cell.angle_gamma   90.00
#
_symmetry.space_group_name_H-M   'P 1'
#
loop_
_entity.id
_entity.type
_entity.pdbx_description
1 polymer ?
#
loop_
_entity_poly.entity_id
_entity_poly.type
_entity_poly.pdbx_seq_one_letter_code
_entity_poly.pdbx_strand_id
1 'polypeptide(L)'
;MDANGIEATEIRVQAFGPRAIALLDALEGDPWLEFGRRADDGGIPACVGRDVLAAFDGDEPVGLLVVDRSRLGIELTIAVLSARRRRGVGSVLIAHADRLARDERANLWVQVARANGAAIAFFERHGFVADSSPTGRAPNLESQRVLCARTLT
;
A
#
# COMPACT_ATOMS: atom_id res chain seq x y z
N MET A 1 23.65 -9.56 21.71
CA MET A 1 24.14 -10.89 21.29
C MET A 1 23.27 -11.88 22.03
N ASP A 2 22.24 -12.32 21.33
CA ASP A 2 21.06 -12.99 21.86
C ASP A 2 20.76 -14.13 20.89
N ALA A 3 20.47 -15.29 21.49
CA ALA A 3 20.78 -16.61 20.98
C ALA A 3 19.84 -17.14 19.87
N ASN A 4 19.43 -16.28 18.94
CA ASN A 4 18.52 -16.67 17.87
C ASN A 4 18.91 -16.23 16.46
N GLY A 5 20.14 -15.74 16.23
CA GLY A 5 20.81 -15.79 14.91
C GLY A 5 20.06 -15.26 13.68
N ILE A 6 18.94 -14.58 13.85
CA ILE A 6 18.20 -13.87 12.83
C ILE A 6 18.51 -12.42 13.14
N GLU A 7 19.41 -11.82 12.37
CA GLU A 7 19.53 -10.36 12.34
C GLU A 7 18.12 -9.81 12.17
N ALA A 8 17.63 -9.09 13.17
CA ALA A 8 16.36 -8.40 13.06
C ALA A 8 16.55 -7.32 12.00
N THR A 9 16.34 -7.65 10.73
CA THR A 9 16.52 -6.68 9.67
C THR A 9 15.44 -5.62 9.83
N GLU A 10 15.89 -4.42 10.16
CA GLU A 10 15.05 -3.25 10.39
C GLU A 10 14.46 -2.83 9.04
N ILE A 11 13.17 -3.09 8.82
CA ILE A 11 12.49 -2.64 7.60
C ILE A 11 12.37 -1.12 7.63
N ARG A 12 12.98 -0.44 6.65
CA ARG A 12 12.96 1.03 6.54
C ARG A 12 12.06 1.47 5.40
N VAL A 13 11.28 2.53 5.61
CA VAL A 13 10.44 3.14 4.57
C VAL A 13 11.05 4.47 4.17
N GLN A 14 11.31 4.66 2.87
CA GLN A 14 11.92 5.86 2.34
C GLN A 14 11.32 6.24 0.98
N ALA A 15 11.56 7.49 0.56
CA ALA A 15 11.17 7.98 -0.76
C ALA A 15 11.66 7.04 -1.87
N PHE A 16 10.80 6.78 -2.84
CA PHE A 16 11.15 5.99 -4.00
C PHE A 16 12.24 6.71 -4.79
N GLY A 17 13.32 6.00 -5.09
CA GLY A 17 14.50 6.55 -5.76
C GLY A 17 15.17 5.50 -6.63
N PRO A 18 16.37 5.78 -7.19
CA PRO A 18 17.02 4.90 -8.16
C PRO A 18 17.19 3.45 -7.69
N ARG A 19 17.46 3.27 -6.39
CA ARG A 19 17.61 1.92 -5.78
C ARG A 19 16.31 1.12 -5.75
N ALA A 20 15.16 1.77 -5.77
CA ALA A 20 13.85 1.13 -5.75
C ALA A 20 13.32 0.81 -7.15
N ILE A 21 13.98 1.25 -8.24
CA ILE A 21 13.53 0.99 -9.61
C ILE A 21 13.44 -0.53 -9.89
N ALA A 22 14.43 -1.30 -9.43
CA ALA A 22 14.45 -2.76 -9.56
C ALA A 22 13.23 -3.44 -8.91
N LEU A 23 12.56 -2.78 -7.95
CA LEU A 23 11.32 -3.27 -7.36
C LEU A 23 10.17 -3.26 -8.37
N LEU A 24 10.12 -2.29 -9.29
CA LEU A 24 9.06 -2.22 -10.30
C LEU A 24 9.17 -3.38 -11.28
N ASP A 25 10.39 -3.74 -11.68
CA ASP A 25 10.64 -4.90 -12.54
C ASP A 25 10.35 -6.21 -11.80
N ALA A 26 10.74 -6.31 -10.52
CA ALA A 26 10.46 -7.48 -9.71
C ALA A 26 8.97 -7.64 -9.33
N LEU A 27 8.20 -6.56 -9.42
CA LEU A 27 6.74 -6.54 -9.29
C LEU A 27 6.04 -6.59 -10.65
N GLU A 28 6.77 -6.60 -11.76
CA GLU A 28 6.22 -6.73 -13.10
C GLU A 28 5.54 -8.10 -13.24
N GLY A 29 4.29 -8.10 -13.69
CA GLY A 29 3.45 -9.29 -13.69
C GLY A 29 2.85 -9.68 -12.33
N ASP A 30 3.05 -8.90 -11.26
CA ASP A 30 2.21 -9.05 -10.05
C ASP A 30 0.79 -8.59 -10.41
N PRO A 31 -0.21 -9.50 -10.41
CA PRO A 31 -1.55 -9.20 -10.90
C PRO A 31 -2.20 -8.02 -10.18
N TRP A 32 -1.76 -7.74 -8.95
CA TRP A 32 -2.33 -6.70 -8.12
C TRP A 32 -1.75 -5.31 -8.41
N LEU A 33 -0.48 -5.22 -8.84
CA LEU A 33 0.06 -3.96 -9.36
C LEU A 33 -0.57 -3.61 -10.70
N GLU A 34 -0.77 -4.60 -11.57
CA GLU A 34 -1.45 -4.39 -12.86
C GLU A 34 -2.91 -3.97 -12.67
N PHE A 35 -3.59 -4.50 -11.65
CA PHE A 35 -4.96 -4.10 -11.32
C PHE A 35 -5.03 -2.65 -10.80
N GLY A 36 -4.09 -2.25 -9.93
CA GLY A 36 -3.95 -0.85 -9.51
C GLY A 36 -3.58 0.09 -10.66
N ARG A 37 -2.70 -0.35 -11.57
CA ARG A 37 -2.34 0.38 -12.80
C ARG A 37 -3.46 0.42 -13.84
N ARG A 38 -4.42 -0.51 -13.84
CA ARG A 38 -5.58 -0.48 -14.75
C ARG A 38 -6.73 0.38 -14.24
N ALA A 39 -6.75 0.70 -12.95
CA ALA A 39 -7.72 1.62 -12.36
C ALA A 39 -7.37 3.10 -12.61
N ASP A 40 -6.16 3.37 -13.14
CA ASP A 40 -5.70 4.68 -13.60
C ASP A 40 -5.15 4.57 -15.03
N ASP A 41 -5.72 5.31 -15.97
CA ASP A 41 -5.49 5.18 -17.43
C ASP A 41 -4.11 5.65 -17.94
N GLY A 42 -3.01 5.49 -17.20
CA GLY A 42 -1.69 5.73 -17.78
C GLY A 42 -0.54 5.99 -16.83
N GLY A 43 0.37 5.02 -16.74
CA GLY A 43 1.73 5.19 -16.19
C GLY A 43 1.77 5.53 -14.71
N ILE A 44 2.96 5.59 -14.11
CA ILE A 44 3.16 6.25 -12.82
C ILE A 44 3.36 7.73 -13.17
N PRO A 45 2.35 8.62 -13.08
CA PRO A 45 2.56 10.01 -13.41
C PRO A 45 3.12 10.69 -12.16
N ALA A 46 4.09 11.57 -12.34
CA ALA A 46 4.49 12.54 -11.34
C ALA A 46 3.33 13.55 -11.16
N CYS A 47 2.27 13.15 -10.47
CA CYS A 47 1.15 14.01 -10.12
C CYS A 47 1.44 14.70 -8.79
N VAL A 48 1.22 16.01 -8.74
CA VAL A 48 1.17 16.77 -7.48
C VAL A 48 0.18 16.08 -6.54
N GLY A 49 0.65 15.61 -5.39
CA GLY A 49 -0.17 14.89 -4.39
C GLY A 49 0.05 13.38 -4.34
N ARG A 50 0.84 12.78 -5.25
CA ARG A 50 1.19 11.35 -5.22
C ARG A 50 2.62 11.15 -4.73
N ASP A 51 2.78 10.47 -3.59
CA ASP A 51 4.08 10.00 -3.10
C ASP A 51 4.25 8.52 -3.37
N VAL A 52 5.46 8.13 -3.78
CA VAL A 52 5.85 6.73 -3.89
C VAL A 52 6.95 6.48 -2.88
N LEU A 53 6.76 5.45 -2.06
CA LEU A 53 7.64 5.02 -0.99
C LEU A 53 8.01 3.56 -1.21
N ALA A 54 9.24 3.20 -0.85
CA ALA A 54 9.70 1.83 -0.85
C ALA A 54 10.10 1.38 0.56
N ALA A 55 9.74 0.15 0.91
CA ALA A 55 10.24 -0.56 2.08
C ALA A 55 11.52 -1.31 1.71
N PHE A 56 12.55 -1.20 2.55
CA PHE A 56 13.86 -1.82 2.36
C PHE A 56 14.16 -2.81 3.49
N ASP A 57 14.65 -3.98 3.10
CA ASP A 57 15.25 -5.01 3.96
C ASP A 57 16.77 -4.90 3.77
N GLY A 58 17.44 -4.13 4.63
CA GLY A 58 18.81 -3.66 4.36
C GLY A 58 18.85 -2.68 3.19
N ASP A 59 19.61 -3.00 2.14
CA ASP A 59 19.68 -2.22 0.88
C ASP A 59 18.72 -2.75 -0.20
N GLU A 60 18.02 -3.87 0.04
CA GLU A 60 17.12 -4.50 -0.93
C GLU A 60 15.71 -3.90 -0.82
N PRO A 61 15.13 -3.33 -1.89
CA PRO A 61 13.74 -2.91 -1.86
C PRO A 61 12.82 -4.13 -1.89
N VAL A 62 11.90 -4.24 -0.93
CA VAL A 62 11.05 -5.42 -0.73
C VAL A 62 9.56 -5.14 -0.77
N GLY A 63 9.17 -3.86 -0.79
CA GLY A 63 7.78 -3.45 -0.85
C GLY A 63 7.61 -2.03 -1.32
N LEU A 64 6.42 -1.74 -1.82
CA LEU A 64 6.00 -0.48 -2.41
C LEU A 64 4.77 0.03 -1.68
N LEU A 65 4.75 1.34 -1.42
CA LEU A 65 3.57 2.06 -0.99
C LEU A 65 3.41 3.29 -1.88
N VAL A 66 2.29 3.39 -2.57
CA VAL A 66 1.85 4.60 -3.26
C VAL A 66 0.79 5.26 -2.39
N VAL A 67 0.96 6.56 -2.17
CA VAL A 67 0.07 7.42 -1.40
C VAL A 67 -0.48 8.44 -2.38
N ASP A 68 -1.77 8.38 -2.66
CA ASP A 68 -2.47 9.35 -3.51
C ASP A 68 -3.36 10.25 -2.65
N ARG A 69 -3.13 11.57 -2.69
CA ARG A 69 -3.87 12.54 -1.88
C ARG A 69 -4.95 13.22 -2.68
N SER A 70 -6.14 13.25 -2.10
CA SER A 70 -7.29 13.98 -2.64
C SER A 70 -8.00 14.76 -1.54
N ARG A 71 -9.04 15.52 -1.92
CA ARG A 71 -9.93 16.19 -0.97
C ARG A 71 -10.70 15.21 -0.06
N LEU A 72 -10.78 13.94 -0.44
CA LEU A 72 -11.50 12.90 0.31
C LEU A 72 -10.60 12.17 1.32
N GLY A 73 -9.28 12.39 1.26
CA GLY A 73 -8.28 11.71 2.07
C GLY A 73 -7.19 11.09 1.21
N ILE A 74 -6.55 10.06 1.75
CA ILE A 74 -5.38 9.39 1.20
C ILE A 74 -5.76 7.99 0.72
N GLU A 75 -5.61 7.74 -0.58
CA GLU A 75 -5.73 6.40 -1.16
C GLU A 75 -4.37 5.70 -1.14
N LEU A 76 -4.36 4.42 -0.77
CA LEU A 76 -3.14 3.61 -0.69
C LEU A 76 -3.13 2.55 -1.77
N THR A 77 -1.99 2.38 -2.44
CA THR A 77 -1.66 1.13 -3.16
C THR A 77 -0.44 0.50 -2.51
N ILE A 78 -0.53 -0.77 -2.14
CA ILE A 78 0.54 -1.48 -1.43
C ILE A 78 0.88 -2.78 -2.16
N ALA A 79 2.17 -3.04 -2.27
CA ALA A 79 2.68 -4.32 -2.74
C ALA A 79 3.92 -4.74 -1.97
N VAL A 80 4.09 -6.05 -1.84
CA VAL A 80 5.26 -6.66 -1.20
C VAL A 80 5.70 -7.82 -2.08
N LEU A 81 7.01 -7.91 -2.35
CA LEU A 81 7.59 -9.01 -3.10
C LEU A 81 7.14 -10.35 -2.52
N SER A 82 6.71 -11.27 -3.37
CA SER A 82 6.14 -12.56 -2.95
C SER A 82 7.04 -13.30 -1.95
N ALA A 83 8.36 -13.33 -2.19
CA ALA A 83 9.35 -13.95 -1.31
C ALA A 83 9.52 -13.28 0.07
N ARG A 84 9.06 -12.03 0.20
CA ARG A 84 9.18 -11.19 1.41
C ARG A 84 7.83 -10.98 2.12
N ARG A 85 6.74 -11.58 1.61
CA ARG A 85 5.42 -11.55 2.25
C ARG A 85 5.43 -12.27 3.59
N ARG A 86 4.46 -11.92 4.45
CA ARG A 86 4.26 -12.51 5.79
C ARG A 86 5.43 -12.30 6.77
N ARG A 87 6.35 -11.38 6.48
CA ARG A 87 7.47 -10.98 7.35
C ARG A 87 7.29 -9.59 7.98
N GLY A 88 6.06 -9.07 7.99
CA GLY A 88 5.76 -7.76 8.59
C GLY A 88 5.97 -6.54 7.68
N VAL A 89 6.56 -6.69 6.48
CA VAL A 89 6.81 -5.57 5.53
C VAL A 89 5.54 -4.74 5.27
N GLY A 90 4.42 -5.39 4.94
CA GLY A 90 3.15 -4.71 4.71
C GLY A 90 2.67 -3.94 5.95
N SER A 91 2.86 -4.49 7.15
CA SER A 91 2.48 -3.84 8.40
C SER A 91 3.32 -2.60 8.68
N VAL A 92 4.60 -2.61 8.34
CA VAL A 92 5.49 -1.44 8.43
C VAL A 92 5.04 -0.35 7.44
N LEU A 93 4.66 -0.72 6.21
CA LEU A 93 4.10 0.20 5.24
C LEU A 93 2.78 0.82 5.71
N ILE A 94 1.87 0.01 6.27
CA ILE A 94 0.61 0.52 6.85
C ILE A 94 0.89 1.48 8.01
N ALA A 95 1.77 1.11 8.95
CA ALA A 95 2.12 1.97 10.08
C ALA A 95 2.70 3.33 9.62
N HIS A 96 3.41 3.35 8.49
CA HIS A 96 3.87 4.59 7.87
C HIS A 96 2.70 5.43 7.33
N ALA A 97 1.80 4.83 6.54
CA ALA A 97 0.61 5.51 6.02
C ALA A 97 -0.30 6.04 7.16
N ASP A 98 -0.40 5.27 8.25
CA ASP A 98 -1.15 5.61 9.45
C ASP A 98 -0.62 6.86 10.15
N ARG A 99 0.70 7.02 10.24
CA ARG A 99 1.33 8.24 10.78
C ARG A 99 1.07 9.43 9.86
N LEU A 100 1.25 9.22 8.55
CA LEU A 100 1.00 10.25 7.55
C LEU A 100 -0.44 10.77 7.62
N ALA A 101 -1.42 9.87 7.69
CA ALA A 101 -2.83 10.23 7.83
C ALA A 101 -3.13 11.01 9.11
N ARG A 102 -2.46 10.67 10.22
CA ARG A 102 -2.59 11.40 11.49
C ARG A 102 -2.04 12.81 11.40
N ASP A 103 -0.85 12.96 10.82
CA ASP A 103 -0.20 14.25 10.65
C ASP A 103 -1.02 15.15 9.71
N GLU A 104 -1.61 14.57 8.66
CA GLU A 104 -2.44 15.28 7.68
C GLU A 104 -3.91 15.41 8.09
N ARG A 105 -4.34 14.81 9.22
CA ARG A 105 -5.75 14.71 9.65
C ARG A 105 -6.67 14.19 8.55
N ALA A 106 -6.21 13.19 7.81
CA ALA A 106 -6.88 12.63 6.65
C ALA A 106 -7.39 11.20 6.92
N ASN A 107 -8.44 10.80 6.19
CA ASN A 107 -8.87 9.41 6.14
C ASN A 107 -7.94 8.57 5.26
N LEU A 108 -7.75 7.29 5.60
CA LEU A 108 -7.09 6.32 4.72
C LEU A 108 -8.12 5.41 4.07
N TRP A 109 -7.90 5.10 2.79
CA TRP A 109 -8.70 4.12 2.09
C TRP A 109 -7.88 3.35 1.06
N VAL A 110 -8.36 2.16 0.70
CA VAL A 110 -7.77 1.29 -0.29
C VAL A 110 -8.86 0.60 -1.09
N GLN A 111 -8.62 0.41 -2.39
CA GLN A 111 -9.46 -0.41 -3.23
C GLN A 111 -8.84 -1.80 -3.36
N VAL A 112 -9.61 -2.84 -3.05
CA VAL A 112 -9.17 -4.23 -3.07
C VAL A 112 -10.16 -5.06 -3.88
N ALA A 113 -9.67 -5.93 -4.76
CA ALA A 113 -10.56 -6.81 -5.49
C ALA A 113 -11.37 -7.72 -4.54
N ARG A 114 -12.66 -7.93 -4.81
CA ARG A 114 -13.54 -8.78 -3.97
C ARG A 114 -12.99 -10.19 -3.74
N ALA A 115 -12.32 -10.75 -4.73
CA ALA A 115 -11.71 -12.08 -4.67
C ALA A 115 -10.39 -12.13 -3.89
N ASN A 116 -9.79 -10.98 -3.54
CA ASN A 116 -8.51 -10.94 -2.84
C ASN A 116 -8.69 -11.04 -1.32
N GLY A 117 -9.15 -12.21 -0.87
CA GLY A 117 -9.38 -12.49 0.55
C GLY A 117 -8.13 -12.28 1.43
N ALA A 118 -6.94 -12.53 0.87
CA ALA A 118 -5.68 -12.31 1.58
C ALA A 118 -5.40 -10.83 1.86
N ALA A 119 -5.66 -9.93 0.89
CA ALA A 119 -5.53 -8.49 1.08
C ALA A 119 -6.64 -7.95 2.00
N ILE A 120 -7.89 -8.40 1.84
CA ILE A 120 -9.01 -8.01 2.72
C ILE A 120 -8.66 -8.33 4.18
N ALA A 121 -8.30 -9.58 4.48
CA ALA A 121 -7.91 -10.00 5.83
C ALA A 121 -6.62 -9.32 6.32
N PHE A 122 -5.76 -8.85 5.42
CA PHE A 122 -4.61 -8.02 5.78
C PHE A 122 -5.07 -6.64 6.26
N PHE A 123 -5.87 -5.92 5.48
CA PHE A 123 -6.34 -4.58 5.82
C PHE A 123 -7.29 -4.58 7.04
N GLU A 124 -8.19 -5.56 7.17
CA GLU A 124 -9.07 -5.72 8.33
C GLU A 124 -8.28 -5.88 9.64
N ARG A 125 -7.19 -6.65 9.62
CA ARG A 125 -6.28 -6.78 10.78
C ARG A 125 -5.57 -5.47 11.15
N HIS A 126 -5.51 -4.51 10.23
CA HIS A 126 -4.97 -3.17 10.47
C HIS A 126 -6.08 -2.13 10.73
N GLY A 127 -7.32 -2.58 10.98
CA GLY A 127 -8.41 -1.69 11.39
C GLY A 127 -9.15 -1.02 10.23
N PHE A 128 -8.90 -1.43 8.98
CA PHE A 128 -9.75 -1.03 7.86
C PHE A 128 -11.08 -1.77 7.92
N VAL A 129 -12.16 -1.09 7.60
CA VAL A 129 -13.51 -1.63 7.53
C VAL A 129 -13.99 -1.53 6.09
N ALA A 130 -14.68 -2.58 5.62
CA ALA A 130 -15.31 -2.53 4.31
C ALA A 130 -16.43 -1.49 4.29
N ASP A 131 -16.34 -0.52 3.39
CA ASP A 131 -17.40 0.43 3.11
C ASP A 131 -17.95 0.16 1.71
N SER A 132 -19.28 0.19 1.58
CA SER A 132 -19.98 0.09 0.31
C SER A 132 -20.26 1.45 -0.33
N SER A 133 -19.96 2.56 0.35
CA SER A 133 -20.24 3.90 -0.16
C SER A 133 -19.33 4.24 -1.34
N PRO A 134 -19.91 4.54 -2.52
CA PRO A 134 -19.12 5.06 -3.62
C PRO A 134 -18.67 6.47 -3.24
N THR A 135 -17.38 6.66 -3.02
CA THR A 135 -16.73 7.97 -2.77
C THR A 135 -16.78 8.91 -4.00
N GLY A 136 -17.82 8.81 -4.84
CA GLY A 136 -18.00 9.60 -6.06
C GLY A 136 -17.24 9.07 -7.28
N ARG A 137 -16.37 8.05 -7.15
CA ARG A 137 -15.92 7.23 -8.29
C ARG A 137 -16.99 6.16 -8.54
N ALA A 138 -17.63 6.19 -9.70
CA ALA A 138 -18.63 5.19 -10.07
C ALA A 138 -17.97 3.79 -10.05
N PRO A 139 -18.42 2.85 -9.21
CA PRO A 139 -17.87 1.51 -9.20
C PRO A 139 -18.30 0.79 -10.47
N ASN A 140 -17.35 0.24 -11.21
CA ASN A 140 -17.63 -0.92 -12.05
C ASN A 140 -18.02 -2.08 -11.11
N LEU A 141 -19.32 -2.35 -11.07
CA LEU A 141 -20.06 -3.01 -9.98
C LEU A 141 -19.68 -4.47 -9.65
N GLU A 142 -18.77 -5.13 -10.37
CA GLU A 142 -18.49 -6.56 -10.14
C GLU A 142 -17.20 -6.88 -9.37
N SER A 143 -16.20 -5.99 -9.33
CA SER A 143 -14.82 -6.48 -9.08
C SER A 143 -14.10 -5.91 -7.86
N GLN A 144 -14.58 -4.84 -7.20
CA GLN A 144 -13.81 -4.11 -6.18
C GLN A 144 -14.59 -3.88 -4.87
N ARG A 145 -13.88 -3.92 -3.74
CA ARG A 145 -14.30 -3.45 -2.41
C ARG A 145 -13.46 -2.24 -2.04
N VAL A 146 -14.09 -1.23 -1.45
CA VAL A 146 -13.38 -0.15 -0.78
C VAL A 146 -13.25 -0.53 0.69
N LEU A 147 -12.03 -0.47 1.21
CA LEU A 147 -11.76 -0.61 2.64
C LEU A 147 -11.24 0.73 3.15
N CYS A 148 -11.85 1.26 4.20
CA CYS A 148 -11.49 2.55 4.81
C CYS A 148 -11.00 2.31 6.24
N ALA A 149 -9.88 2.91 6.61
CA ALA A 149 -9.49 3.01 8.03
C ALA A 149 -10.19 4.21 8.66
N ARG A 150 -10.58 4.05 9.93
CA ARG A 150 -11.42 4.99 10.70
C ARG A 150 -10.97 6.45 10.61
N THR A 151 -11.94 7.34 10.45
CA THR A 151 -11.80 8.80 10.55
C THR A 151 -11.28 9.21 11.92
N LEU A 152 -10.15 9.93 11.92
CA LEU A 152 -9.61 10.56 13.12
C LEU A 152 -10.63 11.58 13.62
N THR A 153 -11.17 11.33 14.81
CA THR A 153 -12.09 12.22 15.53
C THR A 153 -11.30 13.18 16.41
#